data_AF-A0A6L7TWX3-F1
#
_entry.id   AF-A0A6L7TWX3-F1
#
_cell.length_a   1.000
_cell.length_b   1.000
_cell.length_c   1.000
_cell.angle_alpha   90.00
_cell.angle_beta   90.00
_cell.angle_gamma   90.00
#
_symmetry.space_group_name_H-M   'P 1'
#
loop_
_entity.id
_entity.type
_entity.pdbx_description
1 polymer ?
#
loop_
_entity_poly.entity_id
_entity_poly.type
_entity_poly.pdbx_seq_one_letter_code
_entity_poly.pdbx_strand_id
1 'polypeptide(L)'
;MDFIKENWPIISLIFLIAGVTWKSRGWVSSIENDIGDLKKSVRKIEGFLKSLFPSTTSTNSPINLTDLGKKVSQEIQASEWAKQTAPGLIVQVEGKSHYDIQEYCFEHVKRESVLTEEMDERVRSSAYNNGIEKWQVLRVLAIELRDTFFEQLKMDKNADY
;
A
#
# COMPACT_ATOMS: atom_id res chain seq x y z
N MET A 1 -11.25 6.91 66.73
CA MET A 1 -11.61 7.66 65.49
C MET A 1 -10.37 8.25 64.82
N ASP A 2 -9.19 7.71 65.11
CA ASP A 2 -7.91 8.39 64.86
C ASP A 2 -7.17 7.80 63.65
N PHE A 3 -7.42 6.53 63.34
CA PHE A 3 -6.87 5.84 62.17
C PHE A 3 -7.28 6.47 60.82
N ILE A 4 -8.50 7.03 60.74
CA ILE A 4 -9.01 7.68 59.51
C ILE A 4 -8.38 9.06 59.32
N LYS A 5 -8.11 9.79 60.41
CA LYS A 5 -7.48 11.12 60.33
C LYS A 5 -6.00 11.03 59.94
N GLU A 6 -5.30 10.04 60.45
CA GLU A 6 -3.87 9.84 60.19
C GLU A 6 -3.60 9.36 58.75
N ASN A 7 -4.49 8.55 58.18
CA ASN A 7 -4.34 7.99 56.82
C ASN A 7 -5.10 8.77 55.74
N TRP A 8 -5.80 9.86 56.09
CA TRP A 8 -6.52 10.73 55.16
C TRP A 8 -5.70 11.17 53.92
N PRO A 9 -4.43 11.59 54.04
CA PRO A 9 -3.65 11.97 52.86
C PRO A 9 -3.42 10.80 51.90
N ILE A 10 -3.21 9.58 52.41
CA ILE A 10 -3.00 8.37 51.60
C ILE A 10 -4.30 7.98 50.88
N ILE A 11 -5.43 8.03 51.58
CA ILE A 11 -6.75 7.73 51.01
C ILE A 11 -7.07 8.74 49.89
N SER A 12 -6.80 10.03 50.10
CA SER A 12 -7.01 11.06 49.07
C SER A 12 -6.15 10.84 47.82
N LEU A 13 -4.92 10.36 47.97
CA LEU A 13 -4.01 10.04 46.87
C LEU A 13 -4.49 8.83 46.06
N ILE A 14 -5.01 7.79 46.73
CA ILE A 14 -5.60 6.62 46.07
C ILE A 14 -6.84 7.04 45.25
N PHE A 15 -7.69 7.92 45.78
CA PHE A 15 -8.85 8.45 45.04
C PHE A 15 -8.44 9.31 43.83
N LEU A 16 -7.37 10.10 43.94
CA LEU A 16 -6.83 10.87 42.82
C LEU A 16 -6.29 9.95 41.72
N ILE A 17 -5.51 8.92 42.07
CA ILE A 17 -4.97 7.96 41.10
C ILE A 17 -6.11 7.15 40.46
N ALA A 18 -7.07 6.67 41.25
CA ALA A 18 -8.24 5.96 40.74
C ALA A 18 -9.06 6.82 39.76
N GLY A 19 -9.29 8.10 40.09
CA GLY A 19 -9.99 9.05 39.23
C GLY A 19 -9.28 9.31 37.89
N VAL A 20 -7.95 9.39 37.90
CA VAL A 20 -7.14 9.55 36.68
C VAL A 20 -7.21 8.29 35.80
N THR A 21 -7.18 7.09 36.41
CA THR A 21 -7.29 5.81 35.66
C THR A 21 -8.69 5.53 35.10
N TRP A 22 -9.75 6.06 35.71
CA TRP A 22 -11.12 5.95 35.17
C TRP A 22 -11.34 6.85 33.95
N LYS A 23 -10.78 8.06 33.98
CA LYS A 23 -10.93 9.03 32.88
C LYS A 23 -10.16 8.62 31.62
N SER A 24 -9.03 7.92 31.77
CA SER A 24 -8.24 7.40 30.64
C SER A 24 -8.92 6.23 29.91
N ARG A 25 -9.70 5.41 30.63
CA ARG A 25 -10.38 4.23 30.04
C ARG A 25 -11.56 4.60 29.12
N GLY A 26 -12.23 5.72 29.38
CA GLY A 26 -13.30 6.25 28.51
C GLY A 26 -12.80 6.88 27.20
N TRP A 27 -11.61 7.48 27.21
CA TRP A 27 -11.01 8.09 26.01
C TRP A 27 -10.49 7.04 25.01
N VAL A 28 -9.89 5.95 25.49
CA VAL A 28 -9.40 4.87 24.63
C VAL A 28 -10.54 4.16 23.89
N SER A 29 -11.68 3.94 24.55
CA SER A 29 -12.86 3.32 23.92
C SER A 29 -13.51 4.20 22.84
N SER A 30 -13.45 5.53 22.96
CA SER A 30 -13.99 6.43 21.94
C SER A 30 -13.08 6.47 20.69
N ILE A 31 -11.77 6.44 20.89
CA ILE A 31 -10.78 6.37 19.81
C ILE A 31 -10.90 5.06 19.01
N GLU A 32 -11.13 3.92 19.67
CA GLU A 32 -11.33 2.64 18.99
C GLU A 32 -12.61 2.62 18.12
N ASN A 33 -13.69 3.22 18.61
CA ASN A 33 -14.95 3.33 17.85
C ASN A 33 -14.83 4.31 16.68
N ASP A 34 -14.18 5.45 16.88
CA ASP A 34 -13.96 6.45 15.82
C ASP A 34 -13.05 5.90 14.71
N ILE A 35 -12.02 5.11 15.05
CA ILE A 35 -11.17 4.39 14.07
C ILE A 35 -11.98 3.33 13.31
N GLY A 36 -12.87 2.60 14.00
CA GLY A 36 -13.73 1.59 13.40
C GLY A 36 -14.69 2.17 12.35
N ASP A 37 -15.27 3.33 12.64
CA ASP A 37 -16.21 4.00 11.74
C ASP A 37 -15.52 4.83 10.64
N LEU A 38 -14.30 5.31 10.88
CA LEU A 38 -13.42 5.83 9.81
C LEU A 38 -13.08 4.73 8.80
N LYS A 39 -12.72 3.53 9.27
CA LYS A 39 -12.35 2.40 8.40
C LYS A 39 -13.53 1.90 7.56
N LYS A 40 -14.76 1.94 8.09
CA LYS A 40 -15.98 1.65 7.33
C LYS A 40 -16.26 2.73 6.28
N SER A 41 -16.05 3.99 6.61
CA SER A 41 -16.28 5.12 5.69
C SER A 41 -15.28 5.11 4.53
N VAL A 42 -13.99 4.81 4.80
CA VAL A 42 -12.97 4.63 3.75
C VAL A 42 -13.32 3.48 2.82
N ARG A 43 -13.73 2.32 3.35
CA ARG A 43 -14.18 1.18 2.51
C ARG A 43 -15.41 1.49 1.67
N LYS A 44 -16.34 2.29 2.20
CA LYS A 44 -17.55 2.71 1.48
C LYS A 44 -17.22 3.71 0.37
N ILE A 45 -16.27 4.61 0.61
CA ILE A 45 -15.74 5.54 -0.39
C ILE A 45 -14.95 4.79 -1.46
N GLU A 46 -14.10 3.82 -1.08
CA GLU A 46 -13.38 2.95 -2.04
C GLU A 46 -14.33 2.10 -2.89
N GLY A 47 -15.40 1.56 -2.29
CA GLY A 47 -16.43 0.82 -3.01
C GLY A 47 -17.21 1.70 -4.00
N PHE A 48 -17.53 2.92 -3.60
CA PHE A 48 -18.21 3.90 -4.45
C PHE A 48 -17.30 4.41 -5.57
N LEU A 49 -16.02 4.68 -5.30
CA LEU A 49 -15.03 5.09 -6.31
C LEU A 49 -14.73 3.98 -7.32
N LYS A 50 -14.64 2.72 -6.89
CA LYS A 50 -14.53 1.57 -7.80
C LYS A 50 -15.73 1.39 -8.73
N SER A 51 -16.92 1.79 -8.26
CA SER A 51 -18.14 1.73 -9.07
C SER A 51 -18.20 2.82 -10.14
N LEU A 52 -17.46 3.92 -9.96
CA LEU A 52 -17.48 5.08 -10.86
C LEU A 52 -16.26 5.13 -11.78
N PHE A 53 -15.14 4.53 -11.37
CA PHE A 53 -13.90 4.54 -12.14
C PHE A 53 -13.36 3.11 -12.30
N PRO A 54 -13.23 2.59 -13.53
CA PRO A 54 -12.62 1.29 -13.75
C PRO A 54 -11.16 1.31 -13.26
N SER A 55 -10.87 0.48 -12.25
CA SER A 55 -9.53 0.37 -11.68
C SER A 55 -8.69 -0.62 -12.48
N THR A 56 -7.43 -0.29 -12.74
CA THR A 56 -6.42 -1.20 -13.30
C THR A 56 -5.92 -2.24 -12.30
N THR A 57 -6.31 -2.13 -11.02
CA THR A 57 -5.80 -2.94 -9.91
C THR A 57 -6.89 -3.44 -8.96
N SER A 58 -6.70 -4.62 -8.40
CA SER A 58 -7.53 -5.19 -7.32
C SER A 58 -6.95 -4.85 -5.93
N THR A 59 -7.81 -4.76 -4.92
CA THR A 59 -7.45 -4.28 -3.55
C THR A 59 -6.96 -5.38 -2.62
N ASN A 60 -6.98 -6.64 -3.06
CA ASN A 60 -6.37 -7.72 -2.28
C ASN A 60 -4.87 -7.63 -2.45
N SER A 61 -4.11 -7.72 -1.35
CA SER A 61 -2.66 -7.88 -1.42
C SER A 61 -2.31 -9.34 -1.74
N PRO A 62 -1.36 -9.61 -2.65
CA PRO A 62 -0.63 -8.63 -3.47
C PRO A 62 -1.53 -7.98 -4.54
N ILE A 63 -1.31 -6.69 -4.79
CA ILE A 63 -2.10 -5.92 -5.77
C ILE A 63 -1.95 -6.58 -7.14
N ASN A 64 -3.06 -7.05 -7.73
CA ASN A 64 -3.04 -7.71 -9.03
C ASN A 64 -3.74 -6.86 -10.10
N LEU A 65 -3.33 -7.06 -11.35
CA LEU A 65 -3.99 -6.44 -12.52
C LEU A 65 -5.44 -6.92 -12.65
N THR A 66 -6.35 -5.97 -12.90
CA THR A 66 -7.72 -6.28 -13.38
C THR A 66 -7.69 -6.60 -14.88
N ASP A 67 -8.83 -6.93 -15.48
CA ASP A 67 -8.91 -7.15 -16.92
C ASP A 67 -8.54 -5.89 -17.72
N LEU A 68 -8.92 -4.70 -17.21
CA LEU A 68 -8.43 -3.44 -17.77
C LEU A 68 -6.91 -3.31 -17.60
N GLY A 69 -6.37 -3.65 -16.43
CA GLY A 69 -4.93 -3.63 -16.19
C GLY A 69 -4.15 -4.56 -17.14
N LYS A 70 -4.69 -5.75 -17.44
CA LYS A 70 -4.11 -6.68 -18.42
C LYS A 70 -4.15 -6.12 -19.83
N LYS A 71 -5.25 -5.51 -20.23
CA LYS A 71 -5.36 -4.82 -21.54
C LYS A 71 -4.31 -3.71 -21.66
N VAL A 72 -4.21 -2.85 -20.65
CA VAL A 72 -3.20 -1.78 -20.59
C VAL A 72 -1.78 -2.35 -20.64
N SER A 73 -1.51 -3.44 -19.91
CA SER A 73 -0.21 -4.13 -19.93
C SER A 73 0.19 -4.55 -21.35
N GLN A 74 -0.75 -5.13 -22.10
CA GLN A 74 -0.54 -5.51 -23.50
C GLN A 74 -0.34 -4.30 -24.42
N GLU A 75 -1.14 -3.25 -24.28
CA GLU A 75 -1.05 -2.03 -25.10
C GLU A 75 0.33 -1.36 -24.99
N ILE A 76 0.89 -1.30 -23.78
CA ILE A 76 2.19 -0.63 -23.54
C ILE A 76 3.39 -1.59 -23.56
N GLN A 77 3.15 -2.91 -23.71
CA GLN A 77 4.19 -3.96 -23.61
C GLN A 77 4.91 -3.92 -22.25
N ALA A 78 4.12 -3.82 -21.17
CA ALA A 78 4.63 -3.62 -19.82
C ALA A 78 5.46 -4.82 -19.33
N SER A 79 5.08 -6.05 -19.70
CA SER A 79 5.79 -7.26 -19.33
C SER A 79 7.19 -7.33 -19.97
N GLU A 80 7.29 -6.98 -21.26
CA GLU A 80 8.57 -6.92 -21.99
C GLU A 80 9.49 -5.85 -21.39
N TRP A 81 8.94 -4.67 -21.11
CA TRP A 81 9.67 -3.59 -20.44
C TRP A 81 10.17 -4.03 -19.05
N ALA A 82 9.34 -4.72 -18.27
CA ALA A 82 9.71 -5.21 -16.95
C ALA A 82 10.86 -6.24 -17.03
N LYS A 83 10.81 -7.18 -17.98
CA LYS A 83 11.87 -8.17 -18.22
C LYS A 83 13.20 -7.56 -18.62
N GLN A 84 13.18 -6.46 -19.39
CA GLN A 84 14.39 -5.73 -19.76
C GLN A 84 14.94 -4.87 -18.61
N THR A 85 14.06 -4.31 -17.79
CA THR A 85 14.42 -3.38 -16.72
C THR A 85 14.89 -4.10 -15.44
N ALA A 86 14.23 -5.20 -15.07
CA ALA A 86 14.46 -5.89 -13.80
C ALA A 86 15.93 -6.34 -13.58
N PRO A 87 16.66 -6.92 -14.56
CA PRO A 87 18.04 -7.36 -14.35
C PRO A 87 18.97 -6.24 -13.87
N GLY A 88 18.76 -4.99 -14.31
CA GLY A 88 19.55 -3.84 -13.89
C GLY A 88 19.23 -3.33 -12.48
N LEU A 89 18.13 -3.81 -11.89
CA LEU A 89 17.59 -3.31 -10.62
C LEU A 89 17.49 -4.38 -9.53
N ILE A 90 17.76 -5.66 -9.84
CA ILE A 90 17.58 -6.78 -8.92
C ILE A 90 18.36 -6.59 -7.60
N VAL A 91 19.57 -6.04 -7.69
CA VAL A 91 20.43 -5.72 -6.53
C VAL A 91 19.81 -4.70 -5.57
N GLN A 92 18.85 -3.89 -6.04
CA GLN A 92 18.15 -2.90 -5.22
C GLN A 92 17.02 -3.51 -4.40
N VAL A 93 16.63 -4.74 -4.71
CA VAL A 93 15.49 -5.44 -4.09
C VAL A 93 15.86 -6.77 -3.45
N GLU A 94 17.08 -7.25 -3.67
CA GLU A 94 17.62 -8.45 -3.03
C GLU A 94 17.58 -8.34 -1.50
N GLY A 95 17.16 -9.42 -0.83
CA GLY A 95 17.02 -9.47 0.63
C GLY A 95 15.86 -8.65 1.22
N LYS A 96 15.10 -7.92 0.41
CA LYS A 96 13.95 -7.11 0.89
C LYS A 96 12.68 -7.94 1.07
N SER A 97 11.75 -7.45 1.90
CA SER A 97 10.44 -8.08 2.06
C SER A 97 9.55 -7.85 0.83
N HIS A 98 8.53 -8.69 0.63
CA HIS A 98 7.58 -8.51 -0.48
C HIS A 98 6.91 -7.13 -0.49
N TYR A 99 6.68 -6.55 0.71
CA TYR A 99 6.12 -5.20 0.84
C TYR A 99 7.11 -4.16 0.32
N ASP A 100 8.37 -4.22 0.75
CA ASP A 100 9.40 -3.26 0.35
C ASP A 100 9.70 -3.35 -1.16
N ILE A 101 9.64 -4.56 -1.73
CA ILE A 101 9.79 -4.76 -3.18
C ILE A 101 8.63 -4.09 -3.92
N GLN A 102 7.40 -4.27 -3.45
CA GLN A 102 6.24 -3.60 -4.04
C GLN A 102 6.36 -2.08 -3.94
N GLU A 103 6.69 -1.54 -2.76
CA GLU A 103 6.87 -0.10 -2.57
C GLU A 103 7.97 0.45 -3.49
N TYR A 104 9.11 -0.25 -3.59
CA TYR A 104 10.19 0.09 -4.51
C TYR A 104 9.71 0.19 -5.96
N CYS A 105 8.98 -0.81 -6.47
CA CYS A 105 8.48 -0.79 -7.84
C CYS A 105 7.55 0.40 -8.12
N PHE A 106 6.66 0.71 -7.17
CA PHE A 106 5.73 1.84 -7.30
C PHE A 106 6.43 3.19 -7.27
N GLU A 107 7.44 3.36 -6.41
CA GLU A 107 8.24 4.58 -6.36
C GLU A 107 9.19 4.71 -7.55
N HIS A 108 9.69 3.60 -8.09
CA HIS A 108 10.56 3.58 -9.25
C HIS A 108 9.86 4.14 -10.49
N VAL A 109 8.69 3.62 -10.84
CA VAL A 109 7.96 4.02 -12.07
C VAL A 109 7.40 5.45 -12.04
N LYS A 110 7.30 6.07 -10.86
CA LYS A 110 6.88 7.47 -10.73
C LYS A 110 7.97 8.45 -11.15
N ARG A 111 9.22 8.02 -11.23
CA ARG A 111 10.35 8.89 -11.61
C ARG A 111 10.33 9.09 -13.13
N GLU A 112 10.22 10.33 -13.57
CA GLU A 112 10.12 10.68 -14.99
C GLU A 112 11.30 10.15 -15.82
N SER A 113 12.50 10.06 -15.24
CA SER A 113 13.69 9.59 -15.92
C SER A 113 13.75 8.08 -16.19
N VAL A 114 12.77 7.31 -15.72
CA VAL A 114 12.76 5.83 -15.88
C VAL A 114 12.21 5.41 -17.22
N LEU A 115 11.31 6.21 -17.81
CA LEU A 115 10.69 5.88 -19.09
C LEU A 115 11.50 6.47 -20.23
N THR A 116 11.69 5.69 -21.29
CA THR A 116 12.10 6.23 -22.58
C THR A 116 10.98 7.10 -23.15
N GLU A 117 11.31 8.04 -24.03
CA GLU A 117 10.30 8.88 -24.69
C GLU A 117 9.21 8.03 -25.38
N GLU A 118 9.62 6.93 -26.03
CA GLU A 118 8.69 6.00 -26.67
C GLU A 118 7.74 5.34 -25.65
N MET A 119 8.26 4.91 -24.49
CA MET A 119 7.43 4.31 -23.45
C MET A 119 6.49 5.35 -22.82
N ASP A 120 6.96 6.57 -22.58
CA ASP A 120 6.12 7.63 -22.04
C ASP A 120 4.97 7.98 -23.00
N GLU A 121 5.23 8.03 -24.30
CA GLU A 121 4.20 8.22 -25.33
C GLU A 121 3.16 7.09 -25.32
N ARG A 122 3.59 5.82 -25.22
CA ARG A 122 2.67 4.67 -25.08
C ARG A 122 1.82 4.77 -23.83
N VAL A 123 2.42 5.17 -22.70
CA VAL A 123 1.72 5.37 -21.42
C VAL A 123 0.66 6.47 -21.55
N ARG A 124 1.01 7.62 -22.14
CA ARG A 124 0.08 8.73 -22.38
C ARG A 124 -1.04 8.33 -23.33
N SER A 125 -0.72 7.63 -24.41
CA SER A 125 -1.68 7.13 -25.40
C SER A 125 -2.66 6.14 -24.79
N SER A 126 -2.17 5.15 -24.03
CA SER A 126 -3.04 4.16 -23.36
C SER A 126 -3.93 4.81 -22.31
N ALA A 127 -3.41 5.77 -21.52
CA ALA A 127 -4.21 6.52 -20.55
C ALA A 127 -5.39 7.24 -21.23
N TYR A 128 -5.12 7.97 -22.31
CA TYR A 128 -6.15 8.66 -23.09
C TYR A 128 -7.17 7.69 -23.70
N ASN A 129 -6.71 6.62 -24.36
CA ASN A 129 -7.57 5.67 -25.07
C ASN A 129 -8.52 4.89 -24.14
N ASN A 130 -8.10 4.66 -22.89
CA ASN A 130 -8.90 3.92 -21.91
C ASN A 130 -9.65 4.84 -20.94
N GLY A 131 -9.53 6.17 -21.08
CA GLY A 131 -10.17 7.14 -20.20
C GLY A 131 -9.73 7.02 -18.74
N ILE A 132 -8.45 6.72 -18.52
CA ILE A 132 -7.84 6.55 -17.19
C ILE A 132 -6.70 7.53 -16.98
N GLU A 133 -6.32 7.77 -15.73
CA GLU A 133 -5.22 8.68 -15.41
C GLU A 133 -3.85 8.02 -15.65
N LYS A 134 -2.83 8.82 -16.02
CA LYS A 134 -1.46 8.34 -16.28
C LYS A 134 -0.92 7.46 -15.16
N TRP A 135 -1.15 7.82 -13.90
CA TRP A 135 -0.67 7.04 -12.76
C TRP A 135 -1.30 5.64 -12.70
N GLN A 136 -2.52 5.43 -13.20
CA GLN A 136 -3.15 4.10 -13.26
C GLN A 136 -2.44 3.19 -14.26
N VAL A 137 -1.88 3.76 -15.33
CA VAL A 137 -1.03 3.05 -16.30
C VAL A 137 0.35 2.78 -15.69
N LEU A 138 0.96 3.75 -15.01
CA LEU A 138 2.24 3.54 -14.30
C LEU A 138 2.13 2.41 -13.25
N ARG A 139 0.98 2.27 -12.58
CA ARG A 139 0.73 1.14 -11.67
C ARG A 139 0.79 -0.22 -12.36
N VAL A 140 0.43 -0.30 -13.64
CA VAL A 140 0.56 -1.53 -14.42
C VAL A 140 2.04 -1.87 -14.59
N LEU A 141 2.87 -0.89 -14.98
CA LEU A 141 4.34 -1.06 -15.05
C LEU A 141 4.93 -1.52 -13.71
N ALA A 142 4.52 -0.90 -12.60
CA ALA A 142 5.01 -1.28 -11.27
C ALA A 142 4.67 -2.74 -10.90
N ILE A 143 3.46 -3.19 -11.24
CA ILE A 143 3.02 -4.56 -10.95
C ILE A 143 3.80 -5.57 -11.79
N GLU A 144 3.96 -5.33 -13.10
CA GLU A 144 4.73 -6.20 -13.99
C GLU A 144 6.22 -6.26 -13.57
N LEU A 145 6.80 -5.13 -13.16
CA LEU A 145 8.17 -5.08 -12.62
C LEU A 145 8.32 -5.90 -11.33
N ARG A 146 7.37 -5.75 -10.39
CA ARG A 146 7.34 -6.51 -9.15
C ARG A 146 7.25 -8.02 -9.43
N ASP A 147 6.35 -8.41 -10.31
CA ASP A 147 6.12 -9.82 -10.62
C ASP A 147 7.36 -10.43 -11.28
N THR A 148 8.04 -9.67 -12.15
CA THR A 148 9.33 -10.05 -12.72
C THR A 148 10.42 -10.24 -11.64
N PHE A 149 10.51 -9.35 -10.65
CA PHE A 149 11.44 -9.55 -9.53
C PHE A 149 11.13 -10.81 -8.73
N PHE A 150 9.86 -11.08 -8.45
CA PHE A 150 9.47 -12.29 -7.73
C PHE A 150 9.79 -13.57 -8.52
N GLU A 151 9.70 -13.53 -9.84
CA GLU A 151 10.13 -14.65 -10.69
C GLU A 151 11.65 -14.84 -10.62
N GLN A 152 12.43 -13.78 -10.79
CA GLN A 152 13.90 -13.84 -10.74
C GLN A 152 14.42 -14.32 -9.38
N LEU A 153 13.92 -13.77 -8.27
CA LEU A 153 14.33 -14.16 -6.92
C LEU A 153 13.93 -15.60 -6.56
N LYS A 154 12.90 -16.16 -7.21
CA LYS A 154 12.57 -17.59 -7.08
C LYS A 154 13.53 -18.47 -7.86
N MET A 155 13.98 -18.03 -9.05
CA MET A 155 14.95 -18.77 -9.85
C MET A 155 16.32 -18.82 -9.18
N ASP A 156 16.80 -17.72 -8.61
CA ASP A 156 18.10 -17.68 -7.91
C ASP A 156 18.14 -18.66 -6.73
N LYS A 157 17.08 -18.72 -5.93
CA LYS A 157 16.98 -19.67 -4.80
C LYS A 157 16.97 -21.14 -5.20
N ASN A 158 16.62 -21.45 -6.45
CA ASN A 158 16.61 -22.81 -6.97
C ASN A 158 17.92 -23.17 -7.70
N ALA A 159 18.78 -22.19 -8.01
CA ALA A 159 20.07 -22.41 -8.65
C ALA A 159 21.18 -22.78 -7.64
N ASP A 160 20.93 -22.59 -6.35
CA ASP A 160 21.84 -22.93 -5.23
C ASP A 160 21.68 -24.38 -4.69
N TYR A 161 20.95 -25.26 -5.40
CA TYR A 161 20.78 -26.69 -5.08
C TYR A 161 21.35 -27.60 -6.17
#